data_AF-A0A2P7AME0-F1
#
_entry.id   AF-A0A2P7AME0-F1
#
_cell.length_a   1.000
_cell.length_b   1.000
_cell.length_c   1.000
_cell.angle_alpha   90.00
_cell.angle_beta   90.00
_cell.angle_gamma   90.00
#
_symmetry.space_group_name_H-M   'P 1'
#
loop_
_entity.id
_entity.type
_entity.pdbx_description
1 polymer ?
#
loop_
_entity_poly.entity_id
_entity_poly.type
_entity_poly.pdbx_seq_one_letter_code
_entity_poly.pdbx_strand_id
1 'polypeptide(L)'
;MSTVSSQRGLWKLMLKLPAMRGQLQMLSARSSTLVSLCDAFDEASSTLDRLRRNGSTDDKLLLEYESLCSEIENEVIDICIVGRTQKP
;
A
#
# COMPACT_ATOMS: atom_id res chain seq x y z
N MET A 1 15.10 -4.57 6.31
CA MET A 1 14.94 -3.50 7.32
C MET A 1 13.66 -2.75 6.97
N SER A 2 12.69 -2.69 7.88
CA SER A 2 11.46 -1.92 7.67
C SER A 2 11.77 -0.43 7.85
N THR A 3 11.55 0.37 6.81
CA THR A 3 11.67 1.82 6.82
C THR A 3 10.46 2.45 7.52
N VAL A 4 10.62 3.68 8.05
CA VAL A 4 9.49 4.42 8.67
C VAL A 4 8.33 4.59 7.66
N SER A 5 8.66 4.77 6.39
CA SER A 5 7.71 4.86 5.28
C SER A 5 6.98 3.53 5.03
N SER A 6 7.68 2.39 5.03
CA SER A 6 7.03 1.07 4.92
C SER A 6 6.04 0.78 6.06
N GLN A 7 6.33 1.26 7.28
CA GLN A 7 5.43 1.07 8.42
C GLN A 7 4.20 1.97 8.35
N ARG A 8 4.35 3.22 7.87
CA ARG A 8 3.22 4.11 7.60
C ARG A 8 2.34 3.56 6.47
N GLY A 9 2.95 3.08 5.40
CA GLY A 9 2.26 2.44 4.29
C GLY A 9 1.47 1.22 4.72
N LEU A 10 2.05 0.35 5.56
CA LEU A 10 1.37 -0.79 6.15
C LEU A 10 0.12 -0.35 6.93
N TRP A 11 0.21 0.67 7.77
CA TRP A 11 -0.95 1.15 8.52
C TRP A 11 -2.03 1.75 7.61
N LYS A 12 -1.64 2.53 6.60
CA LYS A 12 -2.60 3.06 5.62
C LYS A 12 -3.32 1.93 4.88
N LEU A 13 -2.59 0.89 4.45
CA LEU A 13 -3.16 -0.31 3.82
C LEU A 13 -4.06 -1.08 4.78
N MET A 14 -3.70 -1.23 6.05
CA MET A 14 -4.54 -1.90 7.06
C MET A 14 -5.86 -1.16 7.33
N LEU A 15 -5.87 0.17 7.23
CA LEU A 15 -7.09 0.98 7.33
C LEU A 15 -7.96 0.86 6.08
N LYS A 16 -7.33 0.81 4.90
CA LYS A 16 -7.99 0.62 3.60
C LYS A 16 -8.56 -0.79 3.41
N LEU A 17 -7.85 -1.80 3.92
CA LEU A 17 -8.12 -3.23 3.72
C LEU A 17 -8.32 -3.95 5.06
N PRO A 18 -9.38 -3.61 5.83
CA PRO A 18 -9.57 -4.14 7.18
C PRO A 18 -9.71 -5.67 7.21
N ALA A 19 -10.29 -6.27 6.16
CA ALA A 19 -10.43 -7.73 6.03
C ALA A 19 -9.08 -8.46 5.85
N MET A 20 -8.03 -7.75 5.43
CA MET A 20 -6.69 -8.30 5.22
C MET A 20 -5.72 -7.93 6.35
N ARG A 21 -6.16 -7.15 7.35
CA ARG A 21 -5.33 -6.63 8.44
C ARG A 21 -4.43 -7.67 9.10
N GLY A 22 -5.00 -8.83 9.45
CA GLY A 22 -4.24 -9.92 10.08
C GLY A 22 -3.17 -10.51 9.17
N GLN A 23 -3.48 -10.68 7.88
CA GLN A 23 -2.53 -11.20 6.89
C GLN A 23 -1.42 -10.20 6.60
N LEU A 24 -1.77 -8.93 6.41
CA LEU A 24 -0.82 -7.83 6.24
C LEU A 24 0.20 -7.79 7.38
N GLN A 25 -0.26 -7.88 8.63
CA GLN A 25 0.62 -7.84 9.80
C GLN A 25 1.54 -9.07 9.90
N MET A 26 1.05 -10.26 9.53
CA MET A 26 1.87 -11.47 9.54
C MET A 26 2.90 -11.49 8.39
N LEU A 27 2.45 -11.14 7.18
CA LEU A 27 3.28 -11.15 5.98
C LEU A 27 4.31 -10.02 5.98
N SER A 28 4.02 -8.87 6.59
CA SER A 28 4.98 -7.76 6.66
C SER A 28 6.24 -8.13 7.44
N ALA A 29 6.17 -9.10 8.33
CA ALA A 29 7.32 -9.61 9.07
C ALA A 29 8.19 -10.59 8.26
N ARG A 30 7.68 -11.14 7.15
CA ARG A 30 8.30 -12.27 6.42
C ARG A 30 8.51 -12.04 4.93
N SER A 31 7.78 -11.11 4.33
CA SER A 31 7.80 -10.81 2.89
C SER A 31 8.44 -9.45 2.63
N SER A 32 9.65 -9.46 2.07
CA SER A 32 10.33 -8.23 1.63
C SER A 32 9.55 -7.52 0.52
N THR A 33 8.92 -8.27 -0.39
CA THR A 33 8.05 -7.75 -1.43
C THR A 33 6.90 -6.93 -0.85
N LEU A 34 6.23 -7.47 0.20
CA LEU A 34 5.14 -6.74 0.84
C LEU A 34 5.64 -5.46 1.53
N VAL A 35 6.82 -5.50 2.16
CA VAL A 35 7.43 -4.31 2.77
C VAL A 35 7.72 -3.24 1.71
N SER A 36 8.24 -3.63 0.54
CA SER A 36 8.47 -2.71 -0.58
C SER A 36 7.18 -2.12 -1.14
N LEU A 37 6.11 -2.90 -1.27
CA LEU A 37 4.79 -2.40 -1.67
C LEU A 37 4.21 -1.43 -0.66
N CYS A 38 4.37 -1.71 0.64
CA CYS A 38 3.97 -0.76 1.68
C CYS A 38 4.74 0.57 1.56
N ASP A 39 6.05 0.52 1.28
CA ASP A 39 6.87 1.71 1.10
C ASP A 39 6.39 2.55 -0.12
N ALA A 40 6.22 1.90 -1.26
CA ALA A 40 5.70 2.50 -2.48
C ALA A 40 4.31 3.10 -2.27
N PHE A 41 3.44 2.43 -1.50
CA PHE A 41 2.13 2.94 -1.17
C PHE A 41 2.20 4.20 -0.30
N ASP A 42 3.10 4.26 0.69
CA ASP A 42 3.27 5.46 1.51
C ASP A 42 3.70 6.66 0.66
N GLU A 43 4.63 6.45 -0.26
CA GLU A 43 5.14 7.48 -1.17
C GLU A 43 4.07 7.96 -2.15
N ALA A 44 3.39 7.03 -2.84
CA ALA A 44 2.36 7.36 -3.82
C ALA A 44 1.18 8.09 -3.16
N SER A 45 0.68 7.55 -2.04
CA SER A 45 -0.44 8.16 -1.31
C SER A 45 -0.09 9.52 -0.69
N SER A 46 1.15 9.70 -0.23
CA SER A 46 1.60 11.00 0.30
C SER A 46 1.76 12.04 -0.80
N THR A 47 2.24 11.64 -1.98
CA THR A 47 2.35 12.52 -3.14
C THR A 47 0.97 12.94 -3.64
N LEU A 48 0.04 11.98 -3.75
CA LEU A 48 -1.36 12.25 -4.10
C LEU A 48 -2.03 13.22 -3.12
N ASP A 49 -1.86 13.00 -1.81
CA ASP A 49 -2.40 13.89 -0.78
C ASP A 49 -1.82 15.32 -0.91
N ARG A 50 -0.51 15.44 -1.17
CA ARG A 50 0.13 16.74 -1.42
C ARG A 50 -0.41 17.43 -2.67
N LEU A 51 -0.59 16.70 -3.77
CA LEU A 51 -1.16 17.24 -5.02
C LEU A 51 -2.58 17.76 -4.80
N ARG A 52 -3.40 17.01 -4.07
CA ARG A 52 -4.78 17.40 -3.72
C ARG A 52 -4.81 18.63 -2.82
N ARG A 53 -3.97 18.68 -1.78
CA ARG A 53 -3.91 19.84 -0.84
C ARG A 53 -3.40 21.11 -1.49
N ASN A 54 -2.48 21.00 -2.45
CA ASN A 54 -1.94 22.15 -3.17
C ASN A 54 -2.90 22.67 -4.24
N GLY A 55 -4.08 22.06 -4.40
CA GLY A 55 -5.06 22.47 -5.41
C GLY A 55 -4.55 22.25 -6.84
N SER A 56 -3.74 21.20 -7.06
CA SER A 56 -3.26 20.86 -8.40
C SER A 56 -4.45 20.70 -9.35
N THR A 57 -4.45 21.45 -10.46
CA THR A 57 -5.42 21.31 -11.55
C THR A 57 -4.97 20.28 -12.59
N ASP A 58 -3.85 19.61 -12.36
CA ASP A 58 -3.40 18.50 -13.21
C ASP A 58 -4.17 17.23 -12.84
N ASP A 59 -5.40 17.16 -13.37
CA ASP A 59 -6.29 16.01 -13.19
C ASP A 59 -5.66 14.71 -13.70
N LYS A 60 -4.82 14.80 -14.75
CA LYS A 60 -4.12 13.63 -15.30
C LYS A 60 -3.12 13.08 -14.29
N LEU A 61 -2.30 13.95 -13.69
CA LEU A 61 -1.34 13.54 -12.68
C LEU A 61 -2.03 12.96 -11.43
N LEU A 62 -3.14 13.56 -11.00
CA LEU A 62 -3.95 13.01 -9.89
C LEU A 62 -4.46 11.61 -10.20
N LEU A 63 -5.02 11.40 -11.39
CA LEU A 63 -5.52 10.10 -11.84
C LEU A 63 -4.41 9.05 -11.94
N GLU A 64 -3.21 9.44 -12.41
CA GLU A 64 -2.05 8.54 -12.45
C GLU A 64 -1.67 8.04 -11.06
N TYR A 65 -1.60 8.93 -10.07
CA TYR A 65 -1.30 8.54 -8.69
C TYR A 65 -2.43 7.76 -8.02
N GLU A 66 -3.69 8.03 -8.37
CA GLU A 66 -4.84 7.24 -7.92
C GLU A 66 -4.82 5.81 -8.48
N SER A 67 -4.51 5.66 -9.77
CA SER A 67 -4.33 4.34 -10.41
C SER A 67 -3.19 3.59 -9.76
N LEU A 68 -2.03 4.25 -9.57
CA LEU A 68 -0.87 3.64 -8.92
C LEU A 68 -1.19 3.16 -7.49
N CYS A 69 -1.90 3.96 -6.69
CA CYS A 69 -2.33 3.52 -5.36
C CYS A 69 -3.23 2.28 -5.44
N SER A 70 -4.15 2.26 -6.41
CA SER A 70 -5.09 1.14 -6.60
C SER A 70 -4.39 -0.14 -7.09
N GLU A 71 -3.40 0.00 -7.97
CA GLU A 71 -2.57 -1.11 -8.46
C GLU A 71 -1.78 -1.75 -7.31
N ILE A 72 -1.15 -0.92 -6.46
CA ILE A 72 -0.44 -1.41 -5.27
C ILE A 72 -1.42 -2.09 -4.29
N GLU A 73 -2.60 -1.52 -4.06
CA GLU A 73 -3.63 -2.13 -3.20
C GLU A 73 -4.03 -3.52 -3.73
N ASN A 74 -4.23 -3.68 -5.04
CA ASN A 74 -4.56 -4.96 -5.65
C ASN A 74 -3.43 -5.99 -5.52
N GLU A 75 -2.18 -5.61 -5.79
CA GLU A 75 -1.04 -6.52 -5.65
C GLU A 75 -0.88 -6.99 -4.19
N VAL A 76 -1.09 -6.08 -3.23
CA VAL A 76 -1.09 -6.41 -1.80
C VAL A 76 -2.22 -7.40 -1.45
N ILE A 77 -3.41 -7.23 -2.03
CA ILE A 77 -4.53 -8.16 -1.85
C ILE A 77 -4.17 -9.54 -2.40
N ASP A 78 -3.60 -9.62 -3.59
CA ASP A 78 -3.21 -10.88 -4.20
C ASP A 78 -2.17 -11.62 -3.35
N ILE A 79 -1.14 -10.91 -2.86
CA ILE A 79 -0.15 -11.46 -1.93
C ILE A 79 -0.83 -11.97 -0.64
N CYS A 80 -1.80 -11.23 -0.10
CA CYS A 80 -2.53 -11.66 1.09
C CYS A 80 -3.41 -12.90 0.84
N ILE A 81 -4.02 -13.02 -0.34
CA ILE A 81 -4.83 -14.18 -0.73
C ILE A 81 -3.93 -15.40 -0.92
N VAL A 82 -2.83 -15.27 -1.67
CA VAL A 82 -1.84 -16.34 -1.87
C VAL A 82 -1.24 -16.76 -0.53
N GLY A 83 -0.90 -15.81 0.34
CA GLY A 83 -0.39 -16.08 1.68
C GLY A 83 -1.37 -16.86 2.59
N ARG A 84 -2.69 -16.75 2.38
CA ARG A 84 -3.69 -17.57 3.10
C ARG A 84 -3.67 -19.03 2.67
N THR A 85 -3.33 -19.32 1.40
CA THR A 85 -3.34 -20.68 0.84
C THR A 85 -2.11 -21.48 1.25
N GLN A 86 -1.01 -20.80 1.60
CA GLN A 86 0.18 -21.42 2.20
C GLN A 86 0.01 -21.57 3.71
N LYS A 87 -0.95 -22.39 4.14
CA LYS A 87 -1.02 -22.87 5.52
C LYS A 87 -0.21 -24.17 5.60
N PRO A 88 0.73 -24.34 6.56
CA PRO A 88 1.42 -25.61 6.78
C PRO A 88 0.44 -26.71 7.22
#